data_AF-A0A940QD02-F1
#
_entry.id   AF-A0A940QD02-F1
#
_cell.length_a   1.000
_cell.length_b   1.000
_cell.length_c   1.000
_cell.angle_alpha   90.00
_cell.angle_beta   90.00
_cell.angle_gamma   90.00
#
_symmetry.space_group_name_H-M   'P 1'
#
loop_
_entity.id
_entity.type
_entity.pdbx_description
1 polymer ?
#
loop_
_entity_poly.entity_id
_entity_poly.type
_entity_poly.pdbx_seq_one_letter_code
_entity_poly.pdbx_strand_id
1 'polypeptide(L)' 'MTKLDFSWSKDKRYWHYDDNLNVVIHDDAPKEVKESYKRYLKQAEAAPKRGTL' A
#
# COMPACT_ATOMS: atom_id res chain seq x y z
N MET A 1 9.63 6.05 -14.28
CA MET A 1 9.16 6.26 -12.89
C MET A 1 7.80 5.59 -12.76
N THR A 2 7.73 4.41 -12.16
CA THR A 2 6.48 3.67 -11.98
C THR A 2 5.63 4.42 -10.95
N LYS A 3 4.51 4.99 -11.39
CA LYS A 3 3.58 5.71 -10.50
C LYS A 3 3.01 4.73 -9.49
N LEU A 4 3.32 4.92 -8.21
CA LEU A 4 2.78 4.11 -7.12
C LEU A 4 1.25 4.20 -7.12
N ASP A 5 0.57 3.06 -7.06
CA ASP A 5 -0.89 3.01 -6.99
C ASP A 5 -1.34 3.25 -5.54
N PHE A 6 -1.71 4.50 -5.25
CA PHE A 6 -2.23 4.93 -3.93
C PHE A 6 -3.76 4.87 -3.84
N SER A 7 -4.42 4.11 -4.72
CA SER A 7 -5.89 4.06 -4.73
C SER A 7 -6.44 3.44 -3.43
N TRP A 8 -5.72 2.50 -2.83
CA TRP A 8 -6.02 1.92 -1.52
C TRP A 8 -6.04 2.93 -0.38
N SER A 9 -5.26 4.01 -0.45
CA SER A 9 -5.11 4.98 0.64
C SER A 9 -6.16 6.10 0.62
N LYS A 10 -7.01 6.15 -0.41
CA LYS A 10 -8.02 7.20 -0.59
C LYS A 10 -9.12 7.16 0.47
N ASP A 11 -9.54 5.96 0.86
CA ASP A 11 -10.66 5.77 1.77
C ASP A 11 -10.17 5.21 3.11
N LYS A 12 -10.06 6.09 4.11
CA LYS A 12 -9.52 5.77 5.45
C LYS A 12 -10.39 4.80 6.25
N ARG A 13 -11.56 4.43 5.73
CA ARG A 13 -12.42 3.39 6.33
C ARG A 13 -11.87 1.99 6.13
N TYR A 14 -11.06 1.80 5.08
CA TYR A 14 -10.59 0.49 4.65
C TYR A 14 -9.14 0.22 5.01
N TRP A 15 -8.46 1.16 5.66
CA TRP A 15 -7.09 0.96 6.14
C TRP A 15 -6.79 1.79 7.38
N HIS A 16 -5.83 1.33 8.17
CA HIS A 16 -5.26 2.07 9.29
C HIS A 16 -3.75 1.80 9.43
N TYR A 17 -3.09 2.57 10.28
CA TYR A 17 -1.75 2.24 10.75
C TYR A 17 -1.84 1.44 12.04
N ASP A 18 -1.13 0.31 12.07
CA ASP A 18 -0.84 -0.42 13.30
C ASP A 18 0.13 0.37 14.21
N ASP A 19 0.29 -0.06 15.46
CA ASP A 19 1.21 0.50 16.45
C ASP A 19 2.66 0.60 15.93
N ASN A 20 3.06 -0.30 15.04
CA ASN A 20 4.38 -0.29 14.38
C ASN A 20 4.43 0.58 13.11
N LEU A 21 3.45 1.45 12.88
CA LEU A 21 3.31 2.29 11.68
C LEU A 21 3.18 1.48 10.37
N ASN A 22 2.79 0.21 10.47
CA ASN A 22 2.51 -0.63 9.31
C ASN A 22 1.11 -0.34 8.77
N VAL A 23 0.98 -0.27 7.45
CA VAL A 23 -0.33 -0.14 6.80
C VAL A 23 -1.06 -1.47 6.87
N VAL A 24 -2.23 -1.47 7.51
CA VAL A 24 -3.14 -2.61 7.61
C VAL A 24 -4.41 -2.29 6.86
N ILE A 25 -4.74 -3.11 5.84
CA ILE A 25 -6.02 -3.03 5.13
C ILE A 25 -7.04 -3.88 5.88
N HIS A 26 -8.23 -3.33 6.17
CA HIS A 26 -9.30 -4.05 6.84
C HIS A 26 -9.77 -5.24 6.00
N ASP A 27 -10.19 -6.33 6.64
CA ASP A 27 -10.69 -7.50 5.89
C ASP A 27 -12.04 -7.23 5.21
N ASP A 28 -12.85 -6.34 5.75
CA ASP A 28 -14.11 -5.90 5.12
C ASP A 28 -13.88 -4.98 3.90
N ALA A 29 -12.63 -4.57 3.63
CA ALA A 29 -12.32 -3.69 2.52
C ALA A 29 -12.74 -4.31 1.17
N PRO A 30 -13.29 -3.50 0.25
CA PRO A 30 -13.64 -3.98 -1.07
C PRO A 30 -12.41 -4.53 -1.80
N LYS A 31 -12.65 -5.54 -2.64
CA LYS A 31 -11.59 -6.25 -3.38
C LYS A 31 -10.67 -5.29 -4.15
N GLU A 32 -11.21 -4.22 -4.72
CA GLU A 32 -10.44 -3.19 -5.43
C GLU A 32 -9.37 -2.52 -4.53
N VAL A 33 -9.70 -2.22 -3.28
CA VAL A 33 -8.75 -1.64 -2.30
C VAL A 33 -7.66 -2.65 -1.96
N LYS A 34 -8.02 -3.91 -1.72
CA LYS A 34 -7.06 -5.00 -1.45
C LYS A 34 -6.11 -5.21 -2.63
N GLU A 35 -6.63 -5.22 -3.86
CA GLU A 35 -5.83 -5.38 -5.08
C GLU A 35 -4.92 -4.16 -5.33
N SER A 36 -5.41 -2.95 -5.08
CA SER A 36 -4.61 -1.72 -5.16
C SER A 36 -3.44 -1.75 -4.17
N TYR A 37 -3.68 -2.14 -2.91
CA TYR A 37 -2.62 -2.26 -1.91
C TYR A 37 -1.57 -3.31 -2.30
N LYS A 38 -2.00 -4.44 -2.86
CA LYS A 38 -1.08 -5.47 -3.39
C LYS A 38 -0.19 -4.95 -4.51
N ARG A 39 -0.74 -4.11 -5.41
CA ARG A 39 0.04 -3.44 -6.47
C ARG A 39 1.04 -2.45 -5.88
N TYR A 40 0.61 -1.64 -4.91
CA TYR A 40 1.48 -0.73 -4.17
C TYR A 40 2.66 -1.46 -3.53
N LEU A 41 2.42 -2.55 -2.79
CA LEU A 41 3.49 -3.34 -2.16
C LEU A 41 4.49 -3.84 -3.21
N LYS A 42 4.00 -4.42 -4.31
CA LYS A 42 4.87 -4.90 -5.40
C LYS A 42 5.71 -3.77 -6.01
N GLN A 43 5.14 -2.57 -6.15
CA GLN A 43 5.87 -1.41 -6.67
C GLN A 43 6.87 -0.84 -5.65
N ALA A 44 6.54 -0.87 -4.36
CA ALA A 44 7.43 -0.45 -3.28
C ALA A 44 8.62 -1.42 -3.12
N GLU A 45 8.39 -2.73 -3.27
CA GLU A 45 9.44 -3.75 -3.33
C GLU A 45 10.32 -3.62 -4.59
N ALA A 46 9.71 -3.31 -5.74
CA ALA A 46 10.42 -3.11 -6.99
C ALA A 46 11.12 -1.74 -7.09
N ALA A 47 10.78 -0.79 -6.22
CA ALA A 47 11.50 0.46 -6.13
C ALA A 47 12.88 0.18 -5.51
N PRO A 48 14.00 0.52 -6.19
CA PRO A 48 15.31 0.31 -5.62
C PRO A 48 15.38 1.09 -4.31
N LYS A 49 15.67 0.41 -3.20
CA LYS A 49 16.01 1.07 -1.94
C LYS A 49 17.18 2.02 -2.27
N ARG A 50 16.93 3.32 -2.19
CA ARG A 50 18.00 4.34 -2.28
C ARG A 50 18.94 4.10 -1.09
N GLY A 51 19.92 3.24 -1.30
CA GLY A 51 20.85 2.75 -0.27
C GLY A 51 22.04 1.97 -0.82
N THR A 52 22.31 2.07 -2.12
CA THR A 52 23.58 1.63 -2.72
C THR A 52 24.18 2.80 -3.49
N LEU A 53 24.95 3.62 -2.78
CA LEU A 53 26.11 4.38 -3.25
C LEU A 53 26.99 4.69 -2.04
#